data_AF-A0A450RW29-F1
#
_entry.id   AF-A0A450RW29-F1
#
_cell.length_a   1.000
_cell.length_b   1.000
_cell.length_c   1.000
_cell.angle_alpha   90.00
_cell.angle_beta   90.00
_cell.angle_gamma   90.00
#
_symmetry.space_group_name_H-M   'P 1'
#
loop_
_entity.id
_entity.type
_entity.pdbx_description
1 polymer ?
#
loop_
_entity_poly.entity_id
_entity_poly.type
_entity_poly.pdbx_seq_one_letter_code
_entity_poly.pdbx_strand_id
1 'polypeptide(L)' 'MQAIEFETEIHQGMIKLPNDYRQWSERSVRVILLENDQPTTISRKRRQPHPAIAGKGKTLGDLVAPVVSETDWECLK' A
#
# COMPACT_ATOMS: atom_id res chain seq x y z
N MET A 1 5.29 -21.99 12.52
CA MET A 1 6.05 -20.76 12.22
C MET A 1 5.36 -19.65 13.01
N GLN A 2 6.07 -18.97 13.93
CA GLN A 2 5.47 -17.97 14.84
C GLN A 2 5.93 -16.58 14.41
N ALA A 3 4.99 -15.66 14.21
CA ALA A 3 5.26 -14.26 13.94
C ALA A 3 5.12 -13.46 15.24
N ILE A 4 5.93 -12.41 15.38
CA ILE A 4 5.87 -11.46 16.48
C ILE A 4 5.87 -10.06 15.89
N GLU A 5 5.10 -9.16 16.49
CA GLU A 5 5.01 -7.75 16.12
C GLU A 5 5.41 -6.94 17.34
N PHE A 6 6.33 -5.99 17.15
CA PHE A 6 6.79 -5.09 18.19
C PHE A 6 7.32 -3.80 17.56
N GLU A 7 7.26 -2.73 18.32
CA GLU A 7 7.83 -1.43 17.94
C GLU A 7 9.19 -1.24 18.61
N THR A 8 10.17 -0.74 17.85
CA THR A 8 11.49 -0.43 18.38
C THR A 8 12.19 0.59 17.49
N GLU A 9 13.17 1.29 18.04
CA GLU A 9 14.04 2.16 17.29
C GLU A 9 15.27 1.40 16.76
N ILE A 10 15.71 1.78 15.58
CA ILE A 10 16.95 1.26 15.00
C ILE A 10 18.12 2.06 15.57
N HIS A 11 19.01 1.41 16.31
CA HIS A 11 20.22 2.03 16.84
C HIS A 11 21.45 1.45 16.14
N GLN A 12 22.24 2.31 15.46
CA GLN A 12 23.46 1.90 14.73
C GLN A 12 23.21 0.76 13.72
N GLY A 13 22.05 0.76 13.07
CA GLY A 13 21.64 -0.29 12.13
C GLY A 13 21.23 -1.62 12.78
N MET A 14 21.15 -1.68 14.11
CA MET A 14 20.71 -2.87 14.84
C MET A 14 19.29 -2.71 15.39
N ILE A 15 18.48 -3.75 15.20
CA ILE A 15 17.15 -3.90 15.79
C ILE A 15 17.28 -4.77 17.02
N LYS A 16 16.97 -4.21 18.19
CA LYS A 16 17.00 -4.97 19.44
C LYS A 16 15.69 -5.70 19.63
N LEU A 17 15.75 -7.03 19.73
CA LEU A 17 14.58 -7.85 20.07
C LEU A 17 14.11 -7.58 21.51
N PRO A 18 12.80 -7.64 21.81
CA PRO A 18 12.30 -7.55 23.16
C PRO A 18 12.86 -8.66 24.06
N ASN A 19 12.98 -8.39 25.35
CA ASN A 19 13.60 -9.31 26.31
C ASN A 19 12.91 -10.69 26.37
N ASP A 20 11.60 -10.73 26.12
CA ASP A 20 10.79 -11.96 26.14
C ASP A 20 11.19 -12.94 25.01
N TYR A 21 11.94 -12.47 24.02
CA TYR A 21 12.41 -13.26 22.88
C TYR A 21 13.91 -13.49 22.88
N ARG A 22 14.60 -13.28 24.01
CA ARG A 22 16.05 -13.57 24.15
C ARG A 22 16.42 -14.99 23.72
N GLN A 23 15.51 -15.95 23.88
CA GLN A 23 15.66 -17.34 23.45
C GLN A 23 15.88 -17.51 21.92
N TRP A 24 15.73 -16.45 21.12
CA TRP A 24 15.94 -16.47 19.67
C TRP A 24 17.33 -15.98 19.24
N SER A 25 18.23 -15.67 20.18
CA SER A 25 19.57 -15.12 19.90
C SER A 25 20.44 -15.98 18.98
N GLU A 26 20.24 -17.29 18.94
CA GLU A 26 21.00 -18.23 18.11
C GLU A 26 20.19 -18.80 16.93
N ARG A 27 19.06 -18.16 16.59
CA ARG A 27 18.16 -18.63 15.54
C ARG A 27 18.18 -17.69 14.33
N SER A 28 18.09 -18.27 13.14
CA SER A 28 17.83 -17.50 11.92
C SER A 28 16.38 -17.02 11.90
N VAL A 29 16.18 -15.72 11.74
CA VAL A 29 14.86 -15.08 11.66
C VAL A 29 14.68 -14.35 10.33
N ARG A 30 13.44 -14.16 9.92
CA ARG A 30 13.06 -13.24 8.83
C ARG A 30 12.39 -12.03 9.45
N VAL A 31 12.81 -10.84 9.04
CA VAL A 31 12.30 -9.56 9.58
C VAL A 31 11.53 -8.84 8.48
N ILE A 32 10.35 -8.34 8.83
CA ILE A 32 9.56 -7.41 8.01
C ILE A 32 9.64 -6.06 8.72
N LEU A 33 10.09 -5.02 8.02
CA LEU A 33 10.15 -3.66 8.54
C LEU A 33 8.98 -2.87 8.00
N LEU A 34 8.25 -2.24 8.90
CA LEU A 34 7.20 -1.29 8.56
C LEU A 34 7.68 0.09 8.98
N GLU A 35 7.98 0.94 7.99
CA GLU A 35 8.36 2.33 8.22
C GLU A 35 7.09 3.16 8.40
N ASN A 36 6.94 3.79 9.57
CA ASN A 36 5.88 4.76 9.82
C ASN A 36 6.26 6.11 9.19
N ASP A 37 6.39 6.11 7.87
CA ASP A 37 6.56 7.35 7.12
C ASP A 37 5.20 8.06 7.03
N GLN A 38 5.12 9.26 7.62
CA GLN A 38 4.31 10.35 7.07
C GLN A 38 4.46 10.32 5.55
N PRO A 39 3.36 10.43 4.77
CA PRO A 39 3.36 10.13 3.36
C PRO A 39 4.55 10.82 2.71
N THR A 40 5.57 10.03 2.36
CA THR A 40 6.74 10.52 1.67
C THR A 40 6.15 11.22 0.46
N THR A 41 6.28 12.55 0.40
CA THR A 41 5.80 13.36 -0.71
C THR A 41 6.72 13.12 -1.91
N ILE A 42 6.98 11.86 -2.25
CA ILE A 42 7.21 11.45 -3.60
C ILE A 42 5.89 11.74 -4.30
N SER A 43 5.72 13.00 -4.70
CA SER A 43 4.73 13.41 -5.68
C SER A 43 5.05 12.59 -6.92
N ARG A 44 4.51 11.36 -6.98
CA ARG A 44 4.57 10.51 -8.16
C ARG A 44 4.11 11.40 -9.29
N LYS A 45 4.99 11.66 -10.26
CA LYS A 45 4.73 12.55 -11.38
C LYS A 45 3.39 12.15 -11.97
N ARG A 46 2.34 12.92 -11.67
CA ARG A 46 0.97 12.58 -12.09
C ARG A 46 0.98 12.60 -13.61
N ARG A 47 0.45 11.55 -14.23
CA ARG A 47 0.29 11.54 -15.69
C ARG A 47 -0.59 12.72 -16.07
N GLN A 48 -0.13 13.50 -17.02
CA GLN A 48 -0.92 14.58 -17.61
C GLN A 48 -1.65 14.01 -18.82
N PRO A 49 -2.92 14.40 -19.05
CA PRO A 49 -3.61 14.04 -20.28
C PRO A 49 -2.86 14.62 -21.49
N HIS A 50 -2.93 13.93 -22.62
CA HIS A 50 -2.39 14.46 -23.89
C HIS A 50 -3.09 15.80 -24.21
N PRO A 51 -2.38 16.81 -24.77
CA PRO A 51 -2.97 18.13 -25.05
C PRO A 51 -4.29 18.09 -25.83
N ALA A 52 -4.43 17.14 -26.75
CA ALA A 52 -5.64 16.97 -27.55
C ALA A 52 -6.93 16.64 -26.73
N ILE A 53 -6.78 16.11 -25.52
CA ILE A 53 -7.88 15.70 -24.63
C ILE A 53 -7.87 16.41 -23.27
N ALA A 54 -6.84 17.21 -22.97
CA ALA A 54 -6.75 17.97 -21.73
C ALA A 54 -7.97 18.91 -21.58
N GLY A 55 -8.61 18.87 -20.41
CA GLY A 55 -9.77 19.72 -20.10
C GLY A 55 -11.09 19.30 -20.76
N LYS A 56 -11.12 18.25 -21.58
CA LYS A 56 -12.34 17.77 -22.26
C LYS A 56 -13.14 16.74 -21.45
N GLY A 57 -12.53 16.13 -20.42
CA GLY A 57 -13.20 15.16 -19.55
C GLY A 57 -14.04 15.84 -18.47
N LYS A 58 -15.19 15.26 -18.15
CA LYS A 58 -16.04 15.66 -17.02
C LYS A 58 -16.18 14.47 -16.07
N THR A 59 -15.90 14.69 -14.78
CA THR A 59 -16.23 13.70 -13.75
C THR A 59 -17.75 13.72 -13.53
N LEU A 60 -18.41 12.58 -13.70
CA LEU A 60 -19.86 12.46 -13.54
C LEU A 60 -20.29 12.10 -12.10
N GLY A 61 -19.34 11.67 -11.26
CA GLY A 61 -19.56 11.29 -9.87
C GLY A 61 -18.73 10.07 -9.50
N ASP A 62 -18.90 9.61 -8.26
CA ASP A 62 -18.32 8.35 -7.79
C ASP A 62 -19.14 7.16 -8.31
N LEU A 63 -18.46 6.11 -8.75
CA LEU A 63 -19.10 4.87 -9.21
C LEU A 63 -19.53 4.03 -8.00
N VAL A 64 -20.70 4.33 -7.45
CA VAL A 64 -21.34 3.54 -6.39
C VAL A 64 -22.21 2.40 -6.93
N ALA A 65 -22.57 2.45 -8.21
CA ALA A 65 -23.27 1.41 -8.95
C ALA A 65 -22.92 1.51 -10.45
N PRO A 66 -23.14 0.45 -11.25
CA PRO A 66 -22.96 0.51 -12.70
C PRO A 66 -23.85 1.59 -13.34
N VAL A 67 -23.27 2.38 -14.26
CA VAL A 67 -24.03 3.39 -15.04
C VAL A 67 -24.90 2.76 -16.14
N VAL A 68 -24.61 1.51 -16.49
CA VAL A 68 -25.34 0.72 -17.50
C VAL A 68 -26.20 -0.35 -16.81
N SER A 69 -27.26 -0.77 -17.48
CA SER A 69 -28.20 -1.76 -16.95
C SER A 69 -27.60 -3.17 -16.93
N GLU A 70 -28.16 -4.10 -16.14
CA GLU A 70 -27.75 -5.52 -16.16
C GLU A 70 -27.87 -6.13 -17.56
N THR A 71 -28.87 -5.71 -18.33
CA THR A 71 -29.07 -6.17 -19.71
C THR A 71 -27.91 -5.78 -20.62
N ASP A 72 -27.32 -4.60 -20.40
CA ASP A 72 -26.13 -4.16 -21.17
C ASP A 72 -24.88 -4.98 -20.79
N TRP A 73 -24.86 -5.61 -19.61
CA TRP A 73 -23.79 -6.52 -19.21
C TRP A 73 -23.93 -7.94 -19.80
N GLU A 74 -25.13 -8.34 -20.24
CA GLU A 74 -25.40 -9.66 -20.82
C GLU A 74 -25.08 -9.74 -22.33
N CYS A 75 -24.05 -9.04 -22.80
CA CYS A 75 -23.64 -9.04 -24.21
C CYS A 75 -23.08 -10.39 -24.74
N LEU A 76 -23.02 -11.43 -23.88
CA LEU A 76 -22.38 -12.73 -24.17
C LEU A 76 -23.30 -13.93 -23.91
N LYS A 77 -24.61 -13.74 -23.74
CA LYS A 77 -25.61 -14.82 -23.79
C LYS A 77 -26.23 -14.90 -25.18
#